data_AF-A0A1F6V1U1-F1
#
_entry.id   AF-A0A1F6V1U1-F1
#
_cell.length_a   1.000
_cell.length_b   1.000
_cell.length_c   1.000
_cell.angle_alpha   90.00
_cell.angle_beta   90.00
_cell.angle_gamma   90.00
#
_symmetry.space_group_name_H-M   'P 1'
#
loop_
_entity.id
_entity.type
_entity.pdbx_description
1 polymer ?
#
loop_
_entity_poly.entity_id
_entity_poly.type
_entity_poly.pdbx_seq_one_letter_code
_entity_poly.pdbx_strand_id
1 'polypeptide(L)' 'MDEKYTFKKFLNRNWWFLLLAFSKLFIQSEKESAFGSLFLDTLFFGGILLVIMFAYWFIRYGRKQNK' A
#
# COMPACT_ATOMS: atom_id res chain seq x y z
N MET A 1 -5.59 -14.76 -23.56
CA MET A 1 -4.36 -14.25 -22.93
C MET A 1 -4.69 -13.96 -21.47
N ASP A 2 -4.80 -15.03 -20.69
CA ASP A 2 -5.14 -15.00 -19.26
C ASP A 2 -3.92 -14.64 -18.42
N GLU A 3 -3.40 -13.42 -18.61
CA GLU A 3 -2.57 -12.88 -17.56
C GLU A 3 -3.49 -12.62 -16.36
N LYS A 4 -3.54 -13.59 -15.44
CA LYS A 4 -4.11 -13.41 -14.10
C LYS A 4 -3.44 -12.18 -13.50
N TYR A 5 -4.08 -11.02 -13.64
CA TYR A 5 -3.72 -9.78 -12.97
C TYR A 5 -3.99 -10.03 -11.48
N THR A 6 -3.09 -10.76 -10.84
CA THR A 6 -3.15 -11.09 -9.43
C THR A 6 -2.79 -9.87 -8.61
N PHE A 7 -3.31 -9.80 -7.40
CA PHE A 7 -2.98 -8.74 -6.47
C PHE A 7 -1.46 -8.63 -6.27
N LYS A 8 -0.75 -9.76 -6.28
CA LYS A 8 0.72 -9.83 -6.24
C LYS A 8 1.38 -9.07 -7.40
N LYS A 9 0.94 -9.28 -8.65
CA LYS A 9 1.45 -8.53 -9.82
C LYS A 9 1.12 -7.04 -9.71
N PHE A 10 -0.09 -6.71 -9.23
CA PHE A 10 -0.51 -5.32 -9.01
C PHE A 10 0.36 -4.62 -7.96
N LEU A 11 0.60 -5.25 -6.81
CA LEU A 11 1.51 -4.74 -5.79
C LEU A 11 2.94 -4.57 -6.31
N ASN A 12 3.46 -5.55 -7.04
CA ASN A 12 4.82 -5.46 -7.58
C ASN A 12 4.97 -4.31 -8.59
N ARG A 13 3.93 -3.98 -9.35
CA ARG A 13 3.94 -2.83 -10.27
C ARG A 13 3.78 -1.49 -9.54
N ASN A 14 3.12 -1.50 -8.38
CA ASN A 14 2.80 -0.32 -7.57
C ASN A 14 3.63 -0.27 -6.27
N TRP A 15 4.75 -0.97 -6.20
CA TRP A 15 5.61 -1.04 -5.01
C TRP A 15 6.17 0.33 -4.59
N TRP A 16 6.28 1.27 -5.54
CA TRP A 16 6.64 2.67 -5.30
C TRP A 16 5.71 3.39 -4.30
N PHE A 17 4.47 2.93 -4.10
CA PHE A 17 3.57 3.49 -3.09
C PHE A 17 4.05 3.23 -1.65
N LEU A 18 4.80 2.14 -1.41
CA LEU A 18 5.46 1.91 -0.12
C LEU A 18 6.53 2.99 0.11
N LEU A 19 7.24 3.40 -0.94
CA LEU A 19 8.26 4.45 -0.89
C LEU A 19 7.67 5.81 -0.49
N LEU A 20 6.46 6.13 -0.94
CA LEU A 20 5.70 7.33 -0.52
C LEU A 20 5.25 7.26 0.94
N ALA A 21 4.87 6.07 1.42
CA ALA A 21 4.58 5.87 2.83
C ALA A 21 5.84 6.10 3.67
N PHE A 22 6.96 5.48 3.30
CA PHE A 22 8.26 5.63 3.97
C PHE A 22 8.81 7.08 3.93
N SER A 23 8.66 7.80 2.82
CA SER A 23 9.14 9.18 2.73
C SER A 23 8.41 10.12 3.71
N LYS A 24 7.11 9.90 3.92
CA LYS A 24 6.35 10.65 4.93
C LYS A 24 6.91 10.39 6.34
N LEU A 25 7.26 9.15 6.64
CA LEU A 25 7.84 8.79 7.94
C LEU A 25 9.18 9.42 8.18
N PHE A 26 10.04 9.43 7.16
CA PHE A 26 11.38 10.00 7.27
C PHE A 26 11.28 11.48 7.66
N ILE A 27 10.45 12.23 6.94
CA ILE A 27 10.17 13.66 7.21
C ILE A 27 9.52 13.87 8.59
N GLN A 28 8.64 12.96 9.02
CA GLN A 28 7.93 13.09 10.31
C GLN A 28 8.82 12.68 11.49
N SER A 29 9.71 11.69 11.32
CA SER A 29 10.69 11.25 12.31
C SER A 29 11.81 12.27 12.56
N GLU A 30 12.18 13.06 11.55
CA GLU A 30 13.11 14.18 11.74
C GLU A 30 12.50 15.31 12.57
N LYS A 31 11.17 15.45 12.58
CA LYS A 31 10.46 16.51 13.30
C LYS A 31 10.07 16.13 14.74
N GLU A 32 9.80 14.86 15.01
CA GLU A 32 9.34 14.42 16.33
C GLU A 32 10.19 13.26 16.86
N SER A 33 10.83 13.45 18.02
CA SER A 33 11.57 12.43 18.79
C SER A 33 10.62 11.42 19.47
N ALA A 34 9.62 10.94 18.73
CA ALA A 34 8.56 10.05 19.20
C ALA A 34 8.50 8.80 18.31
N PHE A 35 9.62 8.08 18.23
CA PHE A 35 9.79 6.90 17.36
C PHE A 35 8.70 5.83 17.59
N GLY A 36 8.19 5.69 18.82
CA GLY A 36 7.17 4.71 19.19
C GLY A 36 5.76 5.01 18.68
N SER A 37 5.29 6.27 18.77
CA SER A 37 3.96 6.63 18.25
C SER A 37 3.97 6.72 16.73
N LEU A 38 5.05 7.24 16.16
CA LEU A 38 5.25 7.32 14.71
C LEU A 38 5.24 5.94 14.06
N PHE A 39 5.76 4.91 14.73
CA PHE A 39 5.74 3.53 14.22
C PHE A 39 4.32 2.94 14.14
N LEU A 40 3.46 3.21 15.13
CA LEU A 40 2.06 2.79 15.09
C LEU A 40 1.27 3.55 14.02
N ASP A 41 1.47 4.87 13.92
CA ASP A 41 0.85 5.70 12.88
C ASP A 41 1.30 5.26 11.48
N THR A 42 2.56 4.87 11.34
CA THR A 42 3.10 4.26 10.12
C THR A 42 2.38 2.99 9.74
N LEU A 43 2.28 2.04 10.68
CA LEU A 43 1.68 0.74 10.44
C LEU A 43 0.21 0.89 10.07
N PHE A 44 -0.50 1.80 10.75
CA PHE A 44 -1.87 2.16 10.40
C PHE A 44 -1.95 2.75 9.00
N PHE A 45 -1.11 3.74 8.67
CA PHE A 45 -1.13 4.40 7.37
C PHE A 45 -0.78 3.44 6.22
N GLY A 46 0.25 2.61 6.41
CA GLY A 46 0.65 1.56 5.46
C GLY A 46 -0.42 0.49 5.30
N GLY A 47 -1.08 0.09 6.39
CA GLY A 47 -2.21 -0.84 6.37
C GLY A 47 -3.41 -0.28 5.60
N ILE A 48 -3.78 0.97 5.84
CA ILE A 48 -4.85 1.66 5.12
C ILE A 48 -4.52 1.73 3.62
N LEU A 49 -3.28 2.08 3.26
CA LEU A 49 -2.82 2.10 1.88
C LEU A 49 -2.95 0.72 1.20
N LEU A 50 -2.53 -0.35 1.88
CA LEU A 50 -2.67 -1.72 1.37
C LEU A 50 -4.13 -2.12 1.17
N VAL A 51 -5.02 -1.75 2.10
CA VAL A 51 -6.47 -2.01 1.98
C VAL A 51 -7.07 -1.27 0.79
N ILE A 52 -6.72 0.00 0.58
CA ILE A 52 -7.17 0.80 -0.57
C ILE A 52 -6.67 0.18 -1.88
N MET A 53 -5.39 -0.20 -1.93
CA MET A 53 -4.80 -0.85 -3.11
C MET A 53 -5.46 -2.19 -3.42
N PHE A 54 -5.79 -2.98 -2.38
CA PHE A 54 -6.51 -4.23 -2.53
C PHE A 54 -7.94 -4.01 -3.03
N ALA A 55 -8.68 -3.08 -2.44
CA ALA A 55 -10.04 -2.76 -2.86
C ALA A 55 -10.07 -2.28 -4.34
N TYR A 56 -9.14 -1.40 -4.71
CA TYR A 56 -9.00 -0.94 -6.10
C TYR A 56 -8.74 -2.09 -7.07
N TRP A 57 -7.79 -2.97 -6.72
CA TRP A 57 -7.47 -4.14 -7.53
C TRP A 57 -8.66 -5.09 -7.65
N PHE A 58 -9.36 -5.36 -6.55
CA PHE A 58 -10.51 -6.25 -6.51
C PHE A 58 -11.67 -5.75 -7.39
N ILE A 59 -11.98 -4.45 -7.31
CA ILE A 59 -13.03 -3.82 -8.13
C ILE A 59 -12.65 -3.86 -9.61
N ARG A 60 -11.40 -3.52 -9.96
CA ARG A 60 -10.97 -3.35 -11.36
C ARG A 60 -10.64 -4.66 -12.07
N TYR A 61 -10.02 -5.61 -11.36
CA TYR A 61 -9.48 -6.85 -11.93
C TYR A 61 -10.13 -8.10 -11.35
N GLY A 62 -10.51 -8.10 -10.05
CA GLY A 62 -11.17 -9.24 -9.40
C GLY A 62 -12.54 -9.55 -10.01
N ARG A 63 -13.34 -8.53 -10.35
CA ARG A 63 -14.64 -8.72 -11.03
C ARG A 63 -14.54 -9.32 -12.44
N LYS A 64 -13.40 -9.17 -13.11
CA LYS A 64 -13.18 -9.67 -14.48
C LYS A 64 -12.70 -11.12 -14.54
N GLN A 65 -12.21 -11.68 -13.43
CA GLN A 65 -11.76 -13.08 -13.36
C GLN A 65 -12.88 -14.08 -13.06
N ASN A 66 -14.08 -13.61 -12.69
CA ASN A 66 -15.22 -14.46 -12.32
C ASN A 66 -16.26 -14.62 -13.46
N LYS A 67 -15.82 -14.45 -14.72
CA LYS A 67 -16.64 -14.68 -15.92
C LYS A 67 -16.03 -15.79 -16.74
#